data_AF-A0A7C8Z7B3-F1
#
_entry.id   AF-A0A7C8Z7B3-F1
#
_cell.length_a   1.000
_cell.length_b   1.000
_cell.length_c   1.000
_cell.angle_alpha   90.00
_cell.angle_beta   90.00
_cell.angle_gamma   90.00
#
_symmetry.space_group_name_H-M   'P 1'
#
loop_
_entity.id
_entity.type
_entity.pdbx_description
1 polymer ?
#
loop_
_entity_poly.entity_id
_entity_poly.type
_entity_poly.pdbx_seq_one_letter_code
_entity_poly.pdbx_strand_id
1 'polypeptide(L)'
;QEDLWRRNAMKTLPALLNSSNMLACGEDLGLIPSCVHPVMQELGLIGLRIQRMPHTPGVEFGVPSHYPYMTVCAPSCHDSSTLRAWWEEDEGRRRRFFTNVVG
;
A
#
# COMPACT_ATOMS: atom_id res chain seq x y z
N GLN A 1 22.43 3.30 3.77
CA GLN A 1 22.06 1.88 3.96
C GLN A 1 21.25 1.34 2.79
N GLU A 2 20.53 2.19 2.05
CA GLU A 2 19.77 1.85 0.83
C GLU A 2 20.48 0.85 -0.12
N ASP A 3 21.73 1.10 -0.50
CA ASP A 3 22.46 0.19 -1.42
C ASP A 3 22.70 -1.21 -0.86
N LEU A 4 22.87 -1.33 0.46
CA LEU A 4 23.02 -2.63 1.10
C LEU A 4 21.69 -3.39 1.08
N TRP A 5 20.59 -2.71 1.41
CA TRP A 5 19.25 -3.29 1.39
C TRP A 5 18.84 -3.70 -0.02
N ARG A 6 19.06 -2.84 -1.02
CA ARG A 6 18.82 -3.16 -2.42
C ARG A 6 19.61 -4.39 -2.85
N ARG A 7 20.92 -4.45 -2.57
CA ARG A 7 21.76 -5.61 -2.95
C ARG A 7 21.28 -6.90 -2.30
N ASN A 8 20.88 -6.86 -1.04
CA ASN A 8 20.32 -8.03 -0.35
C ASN A 8 18.97 -8.44 -0.93
N ALA A 9 18.09 -7.48 -1.22
CA ALA A 9 16.78 -7.75 -1.83
C ALA A 9 16.92 -8.41 -3.21
N MET A 10 17.84 -7.92 -4.05
CA MET A 10 18.09 -8.49 -5.39
C MET A 10 18.72 -9.89 -5.35
N LYS A 11 19.29 -10.31 -4.21
CA LYS A 11 19.77 -11.68 -4.02
C LYS A 11 18.64 -12.63 -3.63
N THR A 12 17.70 -12.19 -2.80
CA THR A 12 16.70 -13.05 -2.17
C THR A 12 15.35 -13.05 -2.88
N LEU A 13 14.84 -11.88 -3.26
CA LEU A 13 13.49 -11.75 -3.81
C LEU A 13 13.30 -12.50 -5.14
N PRO A 14 14.24 -12.46 -6.11
CA PRO A 14 14.07 -13.22 -7.36
C PRO A 14 13.94 -14.73 -7.13
N ALA A 15 14.65 -15.29 -6.15
CA ALA A 15 14.54 -16.71 -5.81
C ALA A 15 13.14 -17.07 -5.28
N LEU A 16 12.54 -16.18 -4.47
CA LEU A 16 11.18 -16.35 -3.97
C LEU A 16 10.14 -16.20 -5.10
N LEU A 17 10.31 -15.20 -5.96
CA LEU A 17 9.40 -14.95 -7.09
C LEU A 17 9.39 -16.11 -8.09
N ASN A 18 10.54 -16.73 -8.33
CA ASN A 18 10.66 -17.88 -9.23
C ASN A 18 10.20 -19.21 -8.60
N SER A 19 9.81 -19.23 -7.32
CA SER A 19 9.38 -20.47 -6.65
C SER A 19 7.94 -20.90 -6.98
N SER A 20 7.12 -19.99 -7.54
CA SER A 20 5.75 -20.28 -7.95
C SER A 20 5.27 -19.31 -9.03
N ASN A 21 4.15 -19.62 -9.68
CA ASN A 21 3.48 -18.72 -10.63
C ASN A 21 2.49 -17.76 -9.94
N MET A 22 2.48 -17.68 -8.61
CA MET A 22 1.59 -16.78 -7.89
C MET A 22 2.05 -15.33 -8.02
N LEU A 23 1.08 -14.41 -8.07
CA LEU A 23 1.38 -12.99 -7.99
C LEU A 23 1.84 -12.64 -6.58
N ALA A 24 3.06 -12.12 -6.47
CA ALA A 24 3.60 -11.67 -5.20
C ALA A 24 3.18 -10.22 -4.92
N CYS A 25 2.63 -10.01 -3.74
CA CYS A 25 2.31 -8.68 -3.21
C CYS A 25 3.34 -8.33 -2.13
N GLY A 26 4.00 -7.19 -2.26
CA GLY A 26 4.82 -6.63 -1.20
C GLY A 26 3.95 -5.83 -0.26
N GLU A 27 3.94 -6.19 1.02
CA GLU A 27 3.37 -5.34 2.06
C GLU A 27 4.32 -4.13 2.22
N ASP A 28 3.98 -3.04 1.53
CA ASP A 28 4.80 -1.83 1.42
C ASP A 28 4.24 -0.67 2.24
N LEU A 29 3.35 -0.93 3.21
CA LEU A 29 2.65 0.09 4.00
C LEU A 29 3.56 0.72 5.06
N GLY A 30 3.20 1.92 5.51
CA GLY A 30 3.91 2.60 6.60
C GLY A 30 5.24 3.22 6.19
N LEU A 31 6.16 3.33 7.15
CA LEU A 31 7.48 3.94 6.94
C LEU A 31 8.47 2.87 6.44
N ILE A 32 8.74 2.91 5.14
CA ILE A 32 9.69 1.99 4.49
C ILE A 32 10.89 2.75 3.91
N PRO A 33 12.04 2.09 3.76
CA PRO A 33 13.20 2.65 3.07
C PRO A 33 12.88 3.11 1.64
N SER A 34 13.61 4.13 1.17
CA SER A 34 13.38 4.70 -0.16
C SER A 34 13.73 3.72 -1.29
N CYS A 35 14.60 2.73 -1.04
CA CYS A 35 14.94 1.69 -2.01
C CYS A 35 13.83 0.66 -2.26
N VAL A 36 12.82 0.55 -1.39
CA VAL A 36 11.81 -0.52 -1.48
C VAL A 36 10.95 -0.38 -2.74
N HIS A 37 10.36 0.80 -2.98
CA HIS A 37 9.50 1.02 -4.15
C HIS A 37 10.23 0.79 -5.49
N PRO A 38 11.46 1.32 -5.72
CA PRO A 38 12.22 1.00 -6.93
C PRO A 38 12.48 -0.49 -7.13
N VAL A 39 12.85 -1.21 -6.06
CA VAL A 39 13.11 -2.66 -6.15
C VAL A 39 11.83 -3.43 -6.47
N MET A 40 10.71 -3.06 -5.85
CA MET A 40 9.41 -3.68 -6.13
C MET A 40 9.00 -3.47 -7.58
N GLN A 41 9.16 -2.26 -8.11
CA GLN A 41 8.88 -1.96 -9.51
C GLN A 41 9.78 -2.75 -10.46
N GLU A 42 11.09 -2.83 -10.19
CA GLU A 42 12.06 -3.58 -10.99
C GLU A 42 11.75 -5.08 -11.03
N LEU A 43 11.24 -5.64 -9.93
CA LEU A 43 10.91 -7.06 -9.80
C LEU A 43 9.46 -7.40 -10.16
N GLY A 44 8.64 -6.41 -10.53
CA GLY A 44 7.22 -6.62 -10.84
C GLY A 44 6.37 -7.02 -9.62
N LEU A 45 6.77 -6.62 -8.41
CA LEU A 45 6.01 -6.82 -7.19
C LEU A 45 4.82 -5.86 -7.12
N ILE A 46 3.66 -6.39 -6.73
CA ILE A 46 2.43 -5.60 -6.58
C ILE A 46 2.45 -4.92 -5.19
N GLY A 47 2.22 -3.61 -5.13
CA GLY A 47 2.11 -2.87 -3.87
C GLY A 47 0.69 -2.88 -3.28
N LEU A 48 0.57 -2.58 -1.99
CA LEU A 48 -0.71 -2.49 -1.28
C LEU A 48 -1.12 -1.02 -1.09
N ARG A 49 -2.39 -0.70 -1.34
CA ARG A 49 -2.95 0.62 -1.05
C ARG A 49 -4.18 0.48 -0.17
N ILE A 50 -4.03 0.81 1.11
CA ILE A 50 -5.15 0.86 2.04
C ILE A 50 -5.71 2.28 2.05
N GLN A 51 -6.98 2.45 1.67
CA GLN A 51 -7.57 3.77 1.45
C GLN A 51 -7.51 4.66 2.69
N ARG A 52 -7.54 4.08 3.89
CA ARG A 52 -7.47 4.80 5.17
C ARG A 52 -6.05 4.89 5.75
N MET A 53 -5.04 4.41 5.02
CA MET A 53 -3.61 4.53 5.35
C MET A 53 -2.84 5.00 4.11
N PRO A 54 -3.08 6.24 3.65
CA PRO A 54 -2.42 6.77 2.44
C PRO A 54 -0.92 6.98 2.66
N HIS A 55 -0.13 6.72 1.61
CA HIS A 55 1.32 6.95 1.60
C HIS A 55 1.70 8.43 1.54
N THR A 56 0.86 9.25 0.90
CA THR A 56 1.20 10.64 0.62
C THR A 56 1.00 11.49 1.87
N PRO A 57 2.05 12.18 2.36
CA PRO A 57 1.92 13.09 3.49
C PRO A 57 0.84 14.14 3.25
N GLY A 58 0.01 14.40 4.27
CA GLY A 58 -1.08 15.38 4.19
C GLY A 58 -2.34 14.90 3.47
N VAL A 59 -2.36 13.66 2.95
CA VAL A 59 -3.57 13.05 2.40
C VAL A 59 -4.27 12.26 3.51
N GLU A 60 -5.57 12.52 3.73
CA GLU A 60 -6.35 11.80 4.76
C GLU A 60 -6.86 10.45 4.24
N PHE A 61 -7.24 10.39 2.96
CA PHE A 61 -7.75 9.19 2.30
C PHE A 61 -7.12 9.01 0.93
N GLY A 62 -6.73 7.78 0.63
CA GLY A 62 -6.22 7.44 -0.69
C GLY A 62 -7.31 7.56 -1.77
N VAL A 63 -6.89 7.97 -2.97
CA VAL A 63 -7.76 8.16 -4.12
C VAL A 63 -7.45 7.08 -5.16
N PRO A 64 -8.34 6.10 -5.39
CA PRO A 64 -8.06 4.96 -6.27
C PRO A 64 -7.67 5.33 -7.70
N SER A 65 -8.21 6.43 -8.25
CA SER A 65 -7.85 6.91 -9.58
C SER A 65 -6.40 7.40 -9.71
N HIS A 66 -5.70 7.63 -8.60
CA HIS A 66 -4.29 8.02 -8.59
C HIS A 66 -3.35 6.84 -8.32
N TYR A 67 -3.87 5.64 -8.09
CA TYR A 67 -3.03 4.48 -7.78
C TYR A 67 -2.29 3.97 -9.03
N PRO A 68 -1.01 3.56 -8.89
CA PRO A 68 -0.29 2.90 -9.97
C PRO A 68 -0.98 1.59 -10.38
N TYR A 69 -0.76 1.15 -11.62
CA TYR A 69 -1.35 -0.08 -12.14
C TYR A 69 -1.02 -1.32 -11.30
N MET A 70 0.24 -1.45 -10.83
CA MET A 70 0.70 -2.56 -10.00
C MET A 70 0.30 -2.37 -8.53
N THR A 71 -1.00 -2.37 -8.25
CA THR A 71 -1.57 -2.15 -6.91
C THR A 71 -2.70 -3.12 -6.59
N VAL A 72 -2.67 -3.69 -5.38
CA VAL A 72 -3.88 -4.23 -4.72
C VAL A 72 -4.40 -3.16 -3.77
N CYS A 73 -5.60 -2.64 -4.03
CA CYS A 73 -6.23 -1.67 -3.15
C CYS A 73 -7.33 -2.30 -2.28
N ALA A 74 -7.46 -1.81 -1.04
CA ALA A 74 -8.54 -2.19 -0.14
C ALA A 74 -8.98 -1.01 0.75
N PRO A 75 -10.24 -0.99 1.22
CA PRO A 75 -10.71 0.05 2.13
C PRO A 75 -10.12 -0.08 3.55
N SER A 76 -9.73 -1.28 3.96
CA SER A 76 -9.21 -1.61 5.29
C SER A 76 -8.29 -2.84 5.25
N CYS A 77 -7.41 -2.96 6.24
CA CYS A 77 -6.63 -4.17 6.53
C CYS A 77 -6.86 -4.63 7.99
N HIS A 78 -6.19 -5.72 8.39
CA HIS A 78 -6.32 -6.30 9.73
C HIS A 78 -5.75 -5.40 10.85
N ASP A 79 -4.84 -4.48 10.53
CA ASP A 79 -4.31 -3.49 11.48
C ASP A 79 -5.21 -2.26 11.67
N SER A 80 -6.40 -2.27 11.05
CA SER A 80 -7.34 -1.16 11.06
C SER A 80 -8.73 -1.62 11.49
N SER A 81 -9.55 -0.71 12.03
CA SER A 81 -10.96 -1.01 12.32
C SER A 81 -11.68 -1.53 11.07
N THR A 82 -12.70 -2.37 11.24
CA THR A 82 -13.52 -2.79 10.09
C THR A 82 -14.17 -1.58 9.41
N LEU A 83 -14.52 -1.70 8.13
CA LEU A 83 -15.12 -0.58 7.39
C LEU A 83 -16.37 -0.02 8.09
N ARG A 84 -17.25 -0.88 8.62
CA ARG A 84 -18.45 -0.45 9.34
C ARG A 84 -18.11 0.25 10.65
N ALA A 85 -17.22 -0.34 11.46
CA ALA A 85 -16.82 0.27 12.74
C ALA A 85 -16.23 1.67 12.51
N TRP A 86 -15.35 1.80 11.53
CA TRP A 86 -14.79 3.09 11.14
C TRP A 86 -15.83 4.11 10.66
N TRP A 87 -16.85 3.65 9.92
CA TRP A 87 -17.91 4.53 9.42
C TRP A 87 -18.80 5.07 10.54
N GLU A 88 -18.95 4.29 11.61
CA GLU A 88 -19.82 4.61 12.75
C GLU A 88 -19.07 5.33 13.88
N GLU A 89 -17.74 5.19 13.99
CA GLU A 89 -16.96 5.72 15.12
C GLU A 89 -16.78 7.26 15.12
N ASP A 90 -16.69 7.90 13.94
CA ASP A 90 -16.44 9.34 13.81
C ASP A 90 -17.27 9.95 12.66
N GLU A 91 -18.33 10.66 13.04
CA GLU A 91 -19.21 11.35 12.10
C GLU A 91 -18.49 12.42 11.26
N GLY A 92 -17.57 13.18 11.87
CA GLY A 92 -16.85 14.25 11.20
C GLY A 92 -15.91 13.72 10.12
N ARG A 93 -15.16 12.66 10.46
CA ARG A 93 -14.28 11.96 9.53
C ARG A 93 -15.05 11.26 8.42
N ARG A 94 -16.16 10.59 8.74
CA ARG A 94 -17.09 10.03 7.75
C ARG A 94 -17.57 11.10 6.77
N ARG A 95 -18.00 12.26 7.26
CA ARG A 95 -18.52 13.34 6.40
C ARG A 95 -17.45 13.87 5.45
N ARG A 96 -16.21 14.06 5.93
CA ARG A 96 -15.07 14.43 5.08
C ARG A 96 -14.78 13.37 4.01
N PHE A 97 -14.81 12.09 4.37
CA PHE A 97 -14.64 11.01 3.39
C PHE A 97 -15.73 11.06 2.32
N PHE A 98 -17.00 11.16 2.73
CA PHE A 98 -18.11 11.21 1.78
C PHE A 98 -17.95 12.38 0.81
N THR A 99 -17.79 13.60 1.31
CA THR A 99 -17.65 14.80 0.46
C THR A 99 -16.38 14.83 -0.40
N ASN A 100 -15.23 14.39 0.13
CA ASN A 100 -13.95 14.55 -0.58
C ASN A 100 -13.58 13.36 -1.48
N VAL A 101 -14.14 12.17 -1.23
CA VAL A 101 -13.74 10.93 -1.93
C VAL A 101 -14.90 10.29 -2.69
N VAL A 102 -16.14 10.41 -2.19
CA VAL A 102 -17.33 9.78 -2.82
C VAL A 102 -18.15 10.79 -3.62
N GLY A 103 -18.41 11.99 -3.09
CA GLY A 103 -19.24 13.05 -3.67
C GLY A 103 -19.70 14.11 -2.66
#